data_AF-X8AMS3-F1
#
_entry.id   AF-X8AMS3-F1
#
_cell.length_a   1.000
_cell.length_b   1.000
_cell.length_c   1.000
_cell.angle_alpha   90.00
_cell.angle_beta   90.00
_cell.angle_gamma   90.00
#
_symmetry.space_group_name_H-M   'P 1'
#
loop_
_entity.id
_entity.type
_entity.pdbx_description
1 polymer ?
#
loop_
_entity_poly.entity_id
_entity_poly.type
_entity_poly.pdbx_seq_one_letter_code
_entity_poly.pdbx_strand_id
1 'polypeptide(L)'
;MSVVPLLPKRLLKLAGNPTGVVATSLGVVPPAATRPDGTDADYLAMKMHYPGVTTAMMHRFGGLQIVGSGTANGHVFVTVLGYQPGQHNSNDGLRHDLSSALKGFSLTGTFL
;
A
#
# COMPACT_ATOMS: atom_id res chain seq x y z
N MET A 1 9.10 15.00 4.43
CA MET A 1 8.25 16.00 5.12
C MET A 1 6.91 16.06 4.41
N SER A 2 5.81 15.78 5.10
CA SER A 2 4.47 15.77 4.51
C SER A 2 3.98 17.21 4.34
N VAL A 3 3.60 17.61 3.12
CA VAL A 3 3.04 18.94 2.78
C VAL A 3 1.55 19.05 3.16
N VAL A 4 0.99 17.98 3.73
CA VAL A 4 -0.42 17.89 4.14
C VAL A 4 -0.89 19.02 5.09
N PRO A 5 -0.10 19.58 6.03
CA PRO A 5 -0.62 20.63 6.91
C PRO A 5 -0.77 22.00 6.23
N LEU A 6 -0.27 22.18 5.00
CA LEU A 6 -0.30 23.46 4.28
C LEU A 6 -1.42 23.56 3.24
N LEU A 7 -2.15 22.47 3.00
CA LEU A 7 -3.25 22.50 2.04
C LEU A 7 -4.53 23.07 2.69
N PRO A 8 -5.21 24.04 2.06
CA PRO A 8 -6.50 24.53 2.54
C PRO A 8 -7.49 23.37 2.65
N LYS A 9 -8.33 23.34 3.70
CA LYS A 9 -9.32 22.27 3.97
C LYS A 9 -10.23 21.94 2.76
N ARG A 10 -10.43 22.90 1.85
CA ARG A 10 -11.20 22.72 0.61
C ARG A 10 -10.41 21.97 -0.48
N LEU A 11 -9.09 22.13 -0.56
CA LEU A 11 -8.22 21.41 -1.48
C LEU A 11 -7.92 19.98 -1.03
N LEU A 12 -7.96 19.70 0.29
CA LEU A 12 -7.96 18.32 0.78
C LEU A 12 -9.16 17.50 0.26
N LYS A 13 -10.30 18.15 -0.03
CA LYS A 13 -11.46 17.48 -0.64
C LYS A 13 -11.24 17.10 -2.12
N LEU A 14 -10.32 17.78 -2.82
CA LEU A 14 -10.00 17.53 -4.22
C LEU A 14 -8.78 16.60 -4.41
N ALA A 15 -7.92 16.48 -3.40
CA ALA A 15 -6.73 15.62 -3.46
C ALA A 15 -7.02 14.13 -3.20
N GLY A 16 -8.23 13.78 -2.76
CA GLY A 16 -8.66 12.40 -2.62
C GLY A 16 -9.26 11.93 -3.94
N ASN A 17 -8.66 10.92 -4.56
CA ASN A 17 -9.35 10.14 -5.60
C ASN A 17 -10.72 9.72 -5.01
N PRO A 18 -11.86 10.12 -5.59
CA PRO A 18 -13.18 9.84 -5.04
C PRO A 18 -13.48 8.34 -4.91
N THR A 19 -12.65 7.48 -5.51
CA THR A 19 -12.79 6.02 -5.45
C THR A 19 -12.00 5.37 -4.31
N GLY A 20 -11.14 6.11 -3.58
CA GLY A 20 -10.30 5.53 -2.54
C GLY A 20 -9.22 4.57 -3.05
N VAL A 21 -9.04 4.44 -4.37
CA VAL A 21 -8.06 3.53 -4.99
C VAL A 21 -6.79 4.28 -5.37
N VAL A 22 -5.64 3.80 -4.93
CA VAL A 22 -4.33 4.39 -5.21
C VAL A 22 -3.35 3.30 -5.64
N ALA A 23 -2.63 3.53 -6.73
CA ALA A 23 -1.51 2.70 -7.18
C ALA A 23 -0.24 3.55 -7.20
N THR A 24 0.85 3.02 -6.65
CA THR A 24 2.14 3.71 -6.61
C THR A 24 3.29 2.72 -6.78
N SER A 25 4.37 3.18 -7.41
CA SER A 25 5.58 2.37 -7.58
C SER A 25 6.81 3.16 -7.15
N LEU A 26 7.71 2.51 -6.43
CA LEU A 26 9.02 3.03 -6.06
C LEU A 26 10.08 2.76 -7.14
N GLY A 27 9.75 2.04 -8.20
CA GLY A 27 10.71 1.62 -9.21
C GLY A 27 11.80 0.72 -8.61
N VAL A 28 13.04 0.88 -9.07
CA VAL A 28 14.20 0.15 -8.55
C VAL A 28 14.70 0.83 -7.27
N VAL A 29 14.64 0.08 -6.17
CA VAL A 29 15.10 0.56 -4.87
C VAL A 29 16.64 0.51 -4.82
N PRO A 30 17.32 1.57 -4.36
CA PRO A 30 18.77 1.56 -4.22
C PRO A 30 19.24 0.46 -3.25
N PRO A 31 20.33 -0.28 -3.55
CA PRO A 31 20.85 -1.33 -2.66
C PRO A 31 21.19 -0.84 -1.25
N ALA A 32 21.58 0.43 -1.09
CA ALA A 32 21.84 1.00 0.23
C ALA A 32 20.59 1.01 1.14
N ALA A 33 19.38 1.03 0.58
CA ALA A 33 18.12 1.03 1.34
C ALA A 33 17.72 -0.36 1.84
N THR A 34 18.34 -1.43 1.33
CA THR A 34 18.07 -2.83 1.74
C THR A 34 19.15 -3.39 2.68
N ARG A 35 20.09 -2.55 3.16
CA ARG A 35 21.25 -2.96 3.98
C ARG A 35 21.36 -2.15 5.28
N PRO A 36 20.36 -2.16 6.16
CA PRO A 36 20.37 -1.33 7.36
C PRO A 36 21.53 -1.65 8.33
N ASP A 37 22.00 -2.90 8.35
CA ASP A 37 23.13 -3.37 9.16
C ASP A 37 24.40 -3.62 8.33
N GLY A 38 24.39 -3.23 7.05
CA GLY A 38 25.48 -3.46 6.11
C GLY A 38 25.41 -4.78 5.34
N THR A 39 24.46 -5.67 5.64
CA THR A 39 24.25 -6.94 4.93
C THR A 39 23.05 -6.87 3.99
N ASP A 40 23.05 -7.66 2.90
CA ASP A 40 21.92 -7.73 1.97
C ASP A 40 20.70 -8.38 2.63
N ALA A 41 19.58 -7.66 2.70
CA ALA A 41 18.31 -8.26 3.11
C ALA A 41 17.78 -9.24 2.05
N ASP A 42 17.19 -10.37 2.48
CA ASP A 42 16.55 -11.32 1.56
C ASP A 42 15.33 -10.71 0.86
N TYR A 43 14.55 -9.90 1.59
CA TYR A 43 13.33 -9.27 1.10
C TYR A 43 13.20 -7.83 1.56
N LEU A 44 12.52 -7.01 0.76
CA LEU A 44 12.10 -5.67 1.13
C LEU A 44 10.57 -5.60 1.13
N ALA A 45 10.00 -5.07 2.22
CA ALA A 45 8.59 -4.72 2.29
C ALA A 45 8.44 -3.24 2.62
N MET A 46 7.49 -2.58 1.96
CA MET A 46 7.05 -1.25 2.34
C MET A 46 5.78 -1.36 3.18
N LYS A 47 5.68 -0.59 4.27
CA LYS A 47 4.43 -0.43 5.01
C LYS A 47 3.99 1.01 4.95
N MET A 48 2.80 1.25 4.41
CA MET A 48 2.21 2.59 4.42
C MET A 48 1.55 2.82 5.77
N HIS A 49 1.93 3.91 6.43
CA HIS A 49 1.36 4.30 7.72
C HIS A 49 0.59 5.61 7.57
N TYR A 50 -0.69 5.59 7.94
CA TYR A 50 -1.58 6.74 7.88
C TYR A 50 -2.08 7.10 9.29
N PRO A 51 -1.28 7.84 10.08
CA PRO A 51 -1.69 8.24 11.41
C PRO A 51 -2.91 9.17 11.35
N GLY A 52 -3.86 8.97 12.27
CA GLY A 52 -5.07 9.80 12.38
C GLY A 52 -6.20 9.44 11.41
N VAL A 53 -6.05 8.38 10.60
CA VAL A 53 -7.17 7.82 9.84
C VAL A 53 -8.16 7.16 10.79
N THR A 54 -9.43 7.51 10.65
CA THR A 54 -10.54 6.94 11.43
C THR A 54 -11.47 6.11 10.55
N THR A 55 -12.21 5.18 11.16
CA THR A 55 -13.27 4.42 10.48
C THR A 55 -14.30 5.33 9.83
N ALA A 56 -14.71 6.42 10.49
CA ALA A 56 -15.64 7.40 9.92
C ALA A 56 -15.11 8.05 8.63
N MET A 57 -13.80 8.32 8.55
CA MET A 57 -13.17 8.81 7.32
C MET A 57 -13.22 7.76 6.22
N MET A 58 -12.92 6.50 6.54
CA MET A 58 -12.98 5.39 5.57
C MET A 58 -14.40 5.18 5.02
N HIS A 59 -15.42 5.22 5.88
CA HIS A 59 -16.82 5.18 5.45
C HIS A 59 -17.18 6.37 4.53
N ARG A 60 -16.72 7.57 4.86
CA ARG A 60 -16.95 8.77 4.03
C ARG A 60 -16.24 8.68 2.67
N PHE A 61 -15.11 7.99 2.58
CA PHE A 61 -14.41 7.75 1.32
C PHE A 61 -14.99 6.60 0.51
N GLY A 62 -15.95 5.84 1.05
CA GLY A 62 -16.46 4.63 0.41
C GLY A 62 -15.49 3.45 0.47
N GLY A 63 -14.41 3.58 1.25
CA GLY A 63 -13.33 2.61 1.37
C GLY A 63 -11.97 3.17 1.00
N LEU A 64 -10.96 2.31 1.03
CA LEU A 64 -9.59 2.61 0.68
C LEU A 64 -8.90 1.36 0.14
N GLN A 65 -8.26 1.46 -1.00
CA GLN A 65 -7.35 0.45 -1.50
C GLN A 65 -6.08 1.13 -1.98
N ILE A 66 -4.94 0.70 -1.45
CA ILE A 66 -3.65 1.20 -1.89
C ILE A 66 -2.76 0.02 -2.25
N VAL A 67 -2.21 0.06 -3.47
CA VAL A 67 -1.24 -0.91 -3.96
C VAL A 67 0.08 -0.17 -4.22
N GLY A 68 1.11 -0.56 -3.48
CA GLY A 68 2.48 -0.13 -3.67
C GLY A 68 3.31 -1.24 -4.31
N SER A 69 4.23 -0.90 -5.21
CA SER A 69 5.18 -1.87 -5.77
C SER A 69 6.60 -1.32 -5.89
N GLY A 70 7.56 -2.21 -6.11
CA GLY A 70 8.92 -1.84 -6.48
C GLY A 70 9.77 -3.08 -6.72
N THR A 71 11.03 -2.85 -7.08
CA THR A 71 12.02 -3.90 -7.28
C THR A 71 13.19 -3.68 -6.35
N ALA A 72 13.55 -4.71 -5.59
CA ALA A 72 14.66 -4.70 -4.66
C ALA A 72 15.32 -6.07 -4.65
N ASN A 73 16.65 -6.12 -4.69
CA ASN A 73 17.43 -7.36 -4.62
C ASN A 73 16.96 -8.45 -5.61
N GLY A 74 16.57 -8.05 -6.83
CA GLY A 74 16.08 -8.97 -7.87
C GLY A 74 14.63 -9.45 -7.69
N HIS A 75 13.96 -9.05 -6.60
CA HIS A 75 12.57 -9.38 -6.32
C HIS A 75 11.64 -8.19 -6.58
N VAL A 76 10.45 -8.48 -7.12
CA VAL A 76 9.34 -7.53 -7.12
C VAL A 76 8.59 -7.67 -5.81
N PHE A 77 8.49 -6.58 -5.05
CA PHE A 77 7.64 -6.54 -3.87
C PHE A 77 6.33 -5.81 -4.17
N VAL A 78 5.26 -6.24 -3.52
CA VAL A 78 3.94 -5.61 -3.59
C VAL A 78 3.42 -5.44 -2.17
N THR A 79 2.98 -4.23 -1.83
CA THR A 79 2.31 -3.90 -0.58
C THR A 79 0.87 -3.55 -0.89
N VAL A 80 -0.07 -4.21 -0.23
CA VAL A 80 -1.50 -3.89 -0.35
C VAL A 80 -2.03 -3.44 1.01
N LEU A 81 -2.76 -2.32 1.00
CA LEU A 81 -3.60 -1.86 2.09
C LEU A 81 -5.04 -1.82 1.59
N GLY A 82 -5.96 -2.41 2.33
CA GLY A 82 -7.38 -2.44 1.97
C GLY A 82 -8.26 -2.13 3.17
N TYR A 83 -9.29 -1.32 2.94
CA TYR A 83 -10.41 -1.14 3.84
C TYR A 83 -11.70 -1.04 3.04
N GLN A 84 -12.60 -1.99 3.24
CA GLN A 84 -13.91 -2.04 2.61
C GLN A 84 -15.01 -1.84 3.67
N PRO A 85 -15.79 -0.75 3.58
CA PRO A 85 -16.88 -0.49 4.52
C PRO A 85 -17.93 -1.59 4.49
N GLY A 86 -18.41 -2.01 5.67
CA GLY A 86 -19.44 -3.04 5.81
C GLY A 86 -18.98 -4.47 5.55
N GLN A 87 -17.70 -4.68 5.21
CA GLN A 87 -17.09 -6.01 5.11
C GLN A 87 -16.21 -6.33 6.31
N HIS A 88 -15.91 -7.62 6.50
CA HIS A 88 -14.93 -8.05 7.47
C HIS A 88 -13.51 -7.81 6.93
N ASN A 89 -12.89 -6.72 7.41
CA ASN A 89 -11.54 -6.35 7.02
C ASN A 89 -10.52 -7.18 7.80
N SER A 90 -9.84 -8.11 7.12
CA SER A 90 -8.80 -8.95 7.71
C SER A 90 -7.62 -9.12 6.76
N ASN A 91 -6.44 -9.37 7.33
CA ASN A 91 -5.25 -9.65 6.52
C ASN A 91 -5.40 -10.96 5.74
N ASP A 92 -6.09 -11.96 6.28
CA ASP A 92 -6.28 -13.24 5.58
C ASP A 92 -7.20 -13.10 4.36
N GLY A 93 -8.27 -12.30 4.47
CA GLY A 93 -9.10 -11.92 3.32
C GLY A 93 -8.28 -11.18 2.26
N LEU A 94 -7.49 -10.19 2.69
CA LEU A 94 -6.63 -9.43 1.78
C LEU A 94 -5.58 -10.29 1.07
N ARG A 95 -4.98 -11.25 1.78
CA ARG A 95 -4.03 -12.23 1.22
C ARG A 95 -4.71 -13.16 0.22
N HIS A 96 -5.93 -13.60 0.51
CA HIS A 96 -6.72 -14.41 -0.40
C HIS A 96 -7.00 -13.66 -1.70
N ASP A 97 -7.49 -12.42 -1.61
CA ASP A 97 -7.81 -11.59 -2.79
C ASP A 97 -6.57 -11.29 -3.63
N LEU A 98 -5.46 -10.93 -2.97
CA LEU A 98 -4.18 -10.68 -3.66
C LEU A 98 -3.66 -11.95 -4.34
N SER A 99 -3.73 -13.10 -3.67
CA SER A 99 -3.32 -14.38 -4.26
C SER A 99 -4.16 -14.73 -5.49
N SER A 100 -5.47 -14.53 -5.43
CA SER A 100 -6.39 -14.77 -6.54
C SER A 100 -6.10 -13.82 -7.71
N ALA A 101 -5.83 -12.55 -7.45
CA ALA A 101 -5.44 -11.59 -8.46
C ALA A 101 -4.11 -11.97 -9.13
N LEU A 102 -3.07 -12.30 -8.36
CA LEU A 102 -1.77 -12.73 -8.90
C LEU A 102 -1.89 -13.99 -9.76
N LYS A 103 -2.70 -14.97 -9.34
CA LYS A 103 -2.98 -16.17 -10.14
C LYS A 103 -3.59 -15.84 -11.50
N GLY A 104 -4.43 -14.80 -11.60
CA GLY A 104 -4.97 -14.33 -12.89
C GLY A 104 -3.89 -13.89 -13.88
N PHE A 105 -2.72 -13.50 -13.39
CA PHE A 105 -1.53 -13.16 -14.19
C PHE A 105 -0.50 -14.30 -14.24
N SER A 106 -0.85 -15.51 -13.79
CA SER A 106 0.09 -16.64 -13.64
C SER A 106 1.29 -16.32 -12.75
N LEU A 107 1.10 -15.43 -11.77
CA LEU A 107 2.09 -15.07 -10.76
C LEU A 107 1.77 -15.73 -9.42
N THR A 108 2.82 -15.92 -8.63
CA THR A 108 2.75 -16.36 -7.23
C THR A 108 3.53 -15.38 -6.36
N GLY A 109 3.36 -15.45 -5.04
CA GLY A 109 4.07 -14.59 -4.11
C GLY A 109 4.22 -15.20 -2.73
N THR A 110 5.20 -14.71 -1.98
CA THR A 110 5.42 -15.04 -0.58
C THR A 110 4.92 -13.89 0.28
N PHE A 111 4.13 -14.18 1.31
CA PHE A 111 3.64 -13.19 2.24
C PHE A 111 4.62 -13.02 3.40
N LEU A 112 5.02 -11.78 3.65
CA LEU A 112 5.86 -11.36 4.77
C LEU A 112 5.02 -10.91 5.96
#